data_AF-V2QH08-F1
#
_entry.id   AF-V2QH08-F1
#
_cell.length_a   1.000
_cell.length_b   1.000
_cell.length_c   1.000
_cell.angle_alpha   90.00
_cell.angle_beta   90.00
_cell.angle_gamma   90.00
#
_symmetry.space_group_name_H-M   'P 1'
#
loop_
_entity.id
_entity.type
_entity.pdbx_description
1 polymer ?
#
loop_
_entity_poly.entity_id
_entity_poly.type
_entity_poly.pdbx_seq_one_letter_code
_entity_poly.pdbx_strand_id
1 'polypeptide(L)'
;MNILLHQCCGPCSIYPVITMQAQGHNITTYFFNHNIHPVQEYYKRMEGAVLVSRHYNIKCIVEDYYGLVEFLRQNVYHENERCKYCYERRLLKTAEKAKELRMDAFSSSLLYSKMQNHEVIKETAEKAAKKYNIPFYYYDFREGWQNGIDISKELEIYRQNYCGCIYSEEDRFLSQLSKKYAKKYEEINEYYESIK
;
A
#
# COMPACT_ATOMS: atom_id res chain seq x y z
N MET A 1 7.36 22.13 7.95
CA MET A 1 6.11 21.49 8.44
C MET A 1 6.46 20.13 9.01
N ASN A 2 5.75 19.70 10.05
CA ASN A 2 5.69 18.34 10.55
C ASN A 2 4.59 17.60 9.79
N ILE A 3 4.94 16.59 9.00
CA ILE A 3 4.00 15.88 8.11
C ILE A 3 3.93 14.40 8.46
N LEU A 4 2.72 13.88 8.63
CA LEU A 4 2.50 12.44 8.71
C LEU A 4 2.37 11.85 7.30
N LEU A 5 3.32 10.99 6.91
CA LEU A 5 3.29 10.30 5.62
C LEU A 5 2.72 8.89 5.80
N HIS A 6 1.55 8.61 5.22
CA HIS A 6 1.09 7.23 5.08
C HIS A 6 2.08 6.42 4.24
N GLN A 7 2.51 5.28 4.77
CA GLN A 7 3.53 4.42 4.19
C GLN A 7 2.91 3.07 3.80
N CYS A 8 2.66 2.89 2.51
CA CYS A 8 2.03 1.67 1.99
C CYS A 8 2.97 0.46 1.90
N CYS A 9 4.25 0.74 1.66
CA CYS A 9 5.33 -0.25 1.51
C CYS A 9 6.68 0.48 1.62
N GLY A 10 7.76 -0.26 1.91
CA GLY A 10 9.13 0.30 1.89
C GLY A 10 9.46 1.02 0.58
N PRO A 11 9.50 0.31 -0.57
CA PRO A 11 9.91 0.89 -1.85
C PRO A 11 9.10 2.13 -2.26
N CYS A 12 7.80 2.11 -1.96
CA CYS A 12 6.85 3.16 -2.33
C CYS A 12 7.12 4.49 -1.61
N SER A 13 7.77 4.42 -0.46
CA SER A 13 8.01 5.56 0.43
C SER A 13 9.38 6.21 0.28
N ILE A 14 10.32 5.54 -0.39
CA ILE A 14 11.70 6.02 -0.56
C ILE A 14 11.72 7.41 -1.22
N TYR A 15 11.20 7.51 -2.44
CA TYR A 15 11.23 8.78 -3.18
C TYR A 15 10.40 9.88 -2.48
N PRO A 16 9.16 9.62 -1.99
CA PRO A 16 8.43 10.59 -1.19
C PRO A 16 9.22 11.14 0.02
N VAL A 17 9.87 10.25 0.78
CA VAL A 17 10.67 10.64 1.94
C VAL A 17 11.83 11.56 1.54
N ILE A 18 12.62 11.17 0.55
CA ILE A 18 13.77 11.96 0.07
C ILE A 18 13.31 13.34 -0.39
N THR A 19 12.28 13.38 -1.24
CA THR A 19 11.78 14.64 -1.81
C THR A 19 11.24 15.58 -0.73
N MET A 20 10.46 15.06 0.22
CA MET A 20 9.90 15.88 1.30
C MET A 20 10.97 16.35 2.29
N GLN A 21 11.98 15.53 2.60
CA GLN A 21 13.13 15.96 3.43
C GLN A 21 13.95 17.04 2.72
N ALA A 22 14.22 16.89 1.42
CA ALA A 22 14.94 17.88 0.62
C ALA A 22 14.21 19.23 0.56
N GLN A 23 12.89 19.23 0.69
CA GLN A 23 12.06 20.44 0.80
C GLN A 23 11.97 20.99 2.24
N GLY A 24 12.74 20.45 3.19
CA GLY A 24 12.79 20.93 4.58
C GLY A 24 11.60 20.51 5.44
N HIS A 25 10.88 19.45 5.08
CA HIS A 25 9.81 18.90 5.92
C HIS A 25 10.35 17.92 6.96
N ASN A 26 9.81 17.98 8.17
CA ASN A 26 10.02 16.98 9.20
C ASN A 26 8.96 15.88 9.04
N ILE A 27 9.38 14.65 8.77
CA ILE A 27 8.48 13.56 8.39
C ILE A 27 8.37 12.58 9.55
N THR A 28 7.15 12.12 9.81
CA THR A 28 6.89 10.86 10.53
C THR A 28 6.12 9.95 9.59
N THR A 29 6.54 8.69 9.44
CA THR A 29 5.79 7.73 8.62
C THR A 29 4.78 6.96 9.45
N TYR A 30 3.69 6.54 8.80
CA TYR A 30 2.60 5.79 9.42
C TYR A 30 2.23 4.58 8.56
N PHE A 31 2.51 3.39 9.10
CA PHE A 31 2.20 2.12 8.45
C PHE A 31 0.84 1.62 8.95
N PHE A 32 -0.20 1.86 8.16
CA PHE A 32 -1.56 1.37 8.39
C PHE A 32 -2.15 0.81 7.11
N ASN A 33 -2.21 -0.52 7.02
CA ASN A 33 -2.39 -1.22 5.76
C ASN A 33 -3.26 -2.47 5.92
N HIS A 34 -4.52 -2.27 6.32
CA HIS A 34 -5.53 -3.31 6.51
C HIS A 34 -5.80 -4.19 5.26
N ASN A 35 -5.29 -3.80 4.09
CA ASN A 35 -5.47 -4.48 2.83
C ASN A 35 -4.36 -5.50 2.48
N ILE A 36 -3.29 -5.59 3.28
CA ILE A 36 -2.13 -6.44 2.95
C ILE A 36 -2.36 -7.86 3.48
N HIS A 37 -2.47 -8.81 2.56
CA HIS A 37 -2.69 -10.22 2.80
C HIS A 37 -1.81 -11.07 1.86
N PRO A 38 -1.39 -12.27 2.29
CA PRO A 38 -1.59 -12.85 3.62
C PRO A 38 -0.69 -12.19 4.68
N VAL A 39 -0.76 -12.64 5.93
CA VAL A 39 -0.03 -12.02 7.06
C VAL A 39 1.50 -12.00 6.84
N GLN A 40 2.04 -12.98 6.11
CA GLN A 40 3.44 -13.03 5.72
C GLN A 40 3.84 -11.85 4.83
N GLU A 41 2.96 -11.42 3.92
CA GLU A 41 3.20 -10.23 3.10
C GLU A 41 3.14 -8.95 3.94
N TYR A 42 2.21 -8.90 4.92
CA TYR A 42 2.11 -7.78 5.85
C TYR A 42 3.43 -7.56 6.60
N TYR A 43 3.99 -8.63 7.18
CA TYR A 43 5.26 -8.54 7.91
C TYR A 43 6.42 -8.11 7.02
N LYS A 44 6.59 -8.70 5.82
CA LYS A 44 7.65 -8.29 4.88
C LYS A 44 7.57 -6.81 4.51
N ARG A 45 6.36 -6.30 4.27
CA ARG A 45 6.16 -4.88 3.94
C ARG A 45 6.34 -3.96 5.13
N MET A 46 5.96 -4.40 6.33
CA MET A 46 6.18 -3.67 7.58
C MET A 46 7.68 -3.56 7.87
N GLU A 47 8.42 -4.66 7.76
CA GLU A 47 9.88 -4.68 7.92
C GLU A 47 10.56 -3.77 6.90
N GLY A 48 10.21 -3.88 5.62
CA GLY A 48 10.72 -2.98 4.58
C GLY A 48 10.39 -1.51 4.82
N ALA A 49 9.20 -1.21 5.33
CA ALA A 49 8.80 0.15 5.70
C ALA A 49 9.65 0.70 6.86
N VAL A 50 9.84 -0.10 7.92
CA VAL A 50 10.67 0.27 9.08
C VAL A 50 12.15 0.43 8.69
N LEU A 51 12.67 -0.45 7.82
CA LEU A 51 14.03 -0.35 7.30
C LEU A 51 14.26 0.96 6.55
N VAL A 52 13.35 1.35 5.65
CA VAL A 52 13.41 2.64 4.95
C VAL A 52 13.37 3.79 5.94
N SER A 53 12.43 3.80 6.90
CA SER A 53 12.34 4.87 7.87
C SER A 53 13.60 4.99 8.73
N ARG A 54 14.21 3.87 9.15
CA ARG A 54 15.47 3.85 9.89
C ARG A 54 16.63 4.40 9.05
N HIS A 55 16.72 4.00 7.78
CA HIS A 55 17.78 4.45 6.87
C HIS A 55 17.78 5.98 6.72
N TYR A 56 16.59 6.60 6.61
CA TYR A 56 16.44 8.05 6.50
C TYR A 56 16.28 8.79 7.84
N ASN A 57 16.53 8.10 8.96
CA ASN A 57 16.41 8.63 10.32
C ASN A 57 15.04 9.28 10.63
N ILE A 58 13.97 8.61 10.19
CA ILE A 58 12.57 9.03 10.38
C ILE A 58 11.87 8.09 11.36
N LYS A 59 11.05 8.65 12.25
CA LYS A 59 10.15 7.87 13.09
C LYS A 59 9.10 7.17 12.23
N CYS A 60 8.97 5.85 12.41
CA CYS A 60 7.89 5.05 11.85
C CYS A 60 6.90 4.66 12.95
N ILE A 61 5.62 4.99 12.76
CA ILE A 61 4.52 4.51 13.60
C ILE A 61 3.89 3.32 12.89
N VAL A 62 3.96 2.15 13.51
CA VAL A 62 3.30 0.92 13.04
C VAL A 62 2.08 0.68 13.91
N GLU A 63 0.90 0.55 13.29
CA GLU A 63 -0.33 0.18 14.01
C GLU A 63 -0.52 -1.33 13.94
N ASP A 64 -0.57 -1.98 15.10
CA ASP A 64 -0.81 -3.42 15.23
C ASP A 64 -2.29 -3.75 14.93
N TYR A 65 -2.63 -3.69 13.65
CA TYR A 65 -3.96 -3.92 13.13
C TYR A 65 -3.90 -4.60 11.77
N TYR A 66 -4.33 -5.88 11.72
CA TYR A 66 -4.33 -6.66 10.49
C TYR A 66 -5.53 -6.38 9.58
N GLY A 67 -6.73 -6.24 10.14
CA GLY A 67 -7.89 -5.66 9.46
C GLY A 67 -8.56 -6.46 8.32
N LEU A 68 -8.22 -7.74 8.10
CA LEU A 68 -8.78 -8.56 7.01
C LEU A 68 -10.32 -8.59 6.98
N VAL A 69 -10.98 -8.84 8.12
CA VAL A 69 -12.45 -8.93 8.16
C VAL A 69 -13.11 -7.61 7.76
N GLU A 70 -12.54 -6.49 8.20
CA GLU A 70 -13.04 -5.16 7.87
C GLU A 70 -12.77 -4.83 6.40
N PHE A 71 -11.57 -5.16 5.89
CA PHE A 71 -11.24 -5.05 4.47
C PHE A 71 -12.26 -5.81 3.62
N LEU A 72 -12.58 -7.06 3.97
CA LEU A 72 -13.58 -7.84 3.25
C LEU A 72 -14.96 -7.17 3.29
N ARG A 73 -15.46 -6.82 4.48
CA ARG A 73 -16.77 -6.19 4.65
C ARG A 73 -16.94 -4.91 3.83
N GLN A 74 -15.89 -4.09 3.73
CA GLN A 74 -15.92 -2.85 2.95
C GLN A 74 -15.96 -3.08 1.43
N ASN A 75 -15.59 -4.27 0.96
CA ASN A 75 -15.50 -4.59 -0.47
C ASN A 75 -16.59 -5.55 -0.97
N VAL A 76 -17.37 -6.17 -0.07
CA VAL A 76 -18.49 -7.05 -0.44
C VAL A 76 -19.50 -6.26 -1.28
N TYR A 77 -19.88 -6.82 -2.44
CA TYR A 77 -20.72 -6.20 -3.48
C TYR A 77 -20.09 -5.02 -4.22
N HIS A 78 -18.83 -4.71 -3.93
CA HIS A 78 -18.07 -3.60 -4.52
C HIS A 78 -16.67 -4.02 -4.97
N GLU A 79 -16.49 -5.30 -5.31
CA GLU A 79 -15.17 -5.91 -5.56
C GLU A 79 -14.45 -5.21 -6.73
N ASN A 80 -15.19 -4.73 -7.73
CA ASN A 80 -14.66 -3.99 -8.88
C ASN A 80 -14.22 -2.55 -8.54
N GLU A 81 -14.73 -1.98 -7.44
CA GLU A 81 -14.39 -0.64 -6.95
C GLU A 81 -13.48 -0.68 -5.71
N ARG A 82 -12.98 -1.87 -5.35
CA ARG A 82 -12.26 -2.14 -4.10
C ARG A 82 -11.14 -1.16 -3.73
N CYS A 83 -10.43 -0.65 -4.74
CA CYS A 83 -9.32 0.28 -4.53
C CYS A 83 -9.80 1.60 -3.90
N LYS A 84 -10.99 2.09 -4.28
CA LYS A 84 -11.58 3.32 -3.74
C LYS A 84 -11.79 3.21 -2.23
N TYR A 85 -12.43 2.13 -1.77
CA TYR A 85 -12.67 1.86 -0.35
C TYR A 85 -11.35 1.65 0.42
N CYS A 86 -10.40 0.93 -0.17
CA CYS A 86 -9.07 0.76 0.41
C CYS A 86 -8.33 2.10 0.60
N TYR A 87 -8.36 2.99 -0.40
CA TYR A 87 -7.72 4.31 -0.31
C TYR A 87 -8.42 5.16 0.75
N GLU A 88 -9.75 5.17 0.75
CA GLU A 88 -10.56 5.90 1.73
C GLU A 88 -10.21 5.52 3.15
N ARG A 89 -10.25 4.22 3.47
CA ARG A 89 -9.95 3.76 4.83
C ARG A 89 -8.53 4.14 5.27
N ARG A 90 -7.53 4.04 4.39
CA ARG A 90 -6.13 4.37 4.70
C ARG A 90 -5.91 5.87 4.87
N LEU A 91 -6.47 6.69 3.98
CA LEU A 91 -6.31 8.14 4.01
C LEU A 91 -7.11 8.79 5.14
N LEU A 92 -8.34 8.33 5.42
CA LEU A 92 -9.12 8.77 6.58
C LEU A 92 -8.38 8.45 7.89
N LYS A 93 -7.86 7.22 8.03
CA LYS A 93 -7.12 6.83 9.23
C LYS A 93 -5.82 7.63 9.39
N THR A 94 -5.15 7.94 8.29
CA THR A 94 -3.93 8.77 8.31
C THR A 94 -4.23 10.22 8.71
N ALA A 95 -5.29 10.82 8.16
CA ALA A 95 -5.70 12.17 8.53
C ALA A 95 -6.13 12.27 10.01
N GLU A 96 -6.87 11.27 10.49
CA GLU A 96 -7.22 11.13 11.90
C GLU A 96 -5.96 11.07 12.78
N LYS A 97 -5.03 10.15 12.46
CA LYS A 97 -3.78 9.97 13.21
C LYS A 97 -2.92 11.24 13.18
N ALA A 98 -2.85 11.92 12.04
CA ALA A 98 -2.10 13.16 11.91
C ALA A 98 -2.66 14.28 12.81
N LYS A 99 -3.99 14.37 12.93
CA LYS A 99 -4.65 15.29 13.86
C LYS A 99 -4.37 14.93 15.32
N GLU A 100 -4.48 13.65 15.69
CA GLU A 100 -4.17 13.15 17.04
C GLU A 100 -2.74 13.51 17.46
N LEU A 101 -1.80 13.39 16.53
CA LEU A 101 -0.38 13.72 16.73
C LEU A 101 -0.06 15.21 16.60
N ARG A 102 -1.06 16.06 16.33
CA ARG A 102 -0.91 17.52 16.13
C ARG A 102 0.10 17.86 15.02
N MET A 103 0.06 17.10 13.93
CA MET A 103 0.87 17.37 12.74
C MET A 103 0.32 18.57 11.96
N ASP A 104 1.19 19.24 11.20
CA ASP A 104 0.79 20.39 10.37
C ASP A 104 0.02 19.94 9.12
N ALA A 105 0.34 18.74 8.62
CA ALA A 105 -0.30 18.15 7.45
C ALA A 105 -0.16 16.61 7.45
N PHE A 106 -0.85 15.97 6.53
CA PHE A 106 -0.58 14.57 6.16
C PHE A 106 -0.36 14.43 4.65
N SER A 107 0.28 13.33 4.24
CA SER A 107 0.44 12.92 2.85
C SER A 107 0.41 11.40 2.71
N SER A 108 0.66 10.86 1.51
CA SER A 108 0.63 9.42 1.27
C SER A 108 1.61 8.97 0.20
N SER A 109 2.35 7.90 0.48
CA SER A 109 3.20 7.20 -0.49
C SER A 109 2.41 6.48 -1.59
N LEU A 110 1.08 6.45 -1.52
CA LEU A 110 0.23 5.96 -2.62
C LEU A 110 0.39 6.80 -3.89
N LEU A 111 0.70 8.10 -3.73
CA LEU A 111 0.92 9.07 -4.81
C LEU A 111 2.23 8.83 -5.61
N TYR A 112 3.02 7.83 -5.22
CA TYR A 112 4.22 7.41 -5.95
C TYR A 112 3.90 6.38 -7.04
N SER A 113 2.85 5.57 -6.88
CA SER A 113 2.58 4.44 -7.78
C SER A 113 2.01 4.89 -9.12
N LYS A 114 2.65 4.45 -10.22
CA LYS A 114 2.09 4.59 -11.58
C LYS A 114 0.94 3.62 -11.88
N MET A 115 0.73 2.62 -11.02
CA MET A 115 -0.30 1.60 -11.19
C MET A 115 -1.59 1.92 -10.42
N GLN A 116 -1.52 2.81 -9.42
CA GLN A 116 -2.68 3.18 -8.62
C GLN A 116 -3.40 4.38 -9.26
N ASN A 117 -4.71 4.47 -9.03
CA ASN A 117 -5.51 5.58 -9.55
C ASN A 117 -5.22 6.85 -8.73
N HIS A 118 -4.31 7.66 -9.26
CA HIS A 118 -3.79 8.87 -8.61
C HIS A 118 -4.88 9.91 -8.31
N GLU A 119 -5.82 10.11 -9.25
CA GLU A 119 -6.89 11.09 -9.08
C GLU A 119 -7.81 10.69 -7.92
N VAL A 120 -8.22 9.41 -7.87
CA VAL A 120 -9.05 8.89 -6.77
C VAL A 120 -8.32 9.03 -5.43
N ILE A 121 -7.00 8.78 -5.38
CA ILE A 121 -6.20 8.98 -4.16
C ILE A 121 -6.21 10.45 -3.73
N LYS A 122 -5.98 11.37 -4.67
CA LYS A 122 -5.96 12.82 -4.41
C LYS A 122 -7.31 13.31 -3.90
N GLU A 123 -8.40 13.01 -4.60
CA GLU A 123 -9.76 13.39 -4.20
C GLU A 123 -10.12 12.85 -2.81
N THR A 124 -9.73 11.61 -2.53
CA THR A 124 -9.98 10.96 -1.24
C THR A 124 -9.20 11.62 -0.11
N ALA A 125 -7.94 12.00 -0.37
CA ALA A 125 -7.12 12.72 0.59
C ALA A 125 -7.68 14.13 0.87
N GLU A 126 -8.14 14.84 -0.14
CA GLU A 126 -8.80 16.15 0.03
C GLU A 126 -10.09 16.04 0.86
N LYS A 127 -10.89 14.98 0.67
CA LYS A 127 -12.06 14.69 1.51
C LYS A 127 -11.65 14.40 2.96
N ALA A 128 -10.60 13.62 3.17
CA ALA A 128 -10.08 13.33 4.50
C ALA A 128 -9.55 14.60 5.20
N ALA A 129 -8.85 15.47 4.47
CA ALA A 129 -8.37 16.76 4.96
C ALA A 129 -9.50 17.65 5.47
N LYS A 130 -10.57 17.79 4.69
CA LYS A 130 -11.79 18.54 5.07
C LYS A 130 -12.45 17.93 6.31
N LYS A 131 -12.63 16.60 6.33
CA LYS A 131 -13.30 15.90 7.43
C LYS A 131 -12.58 16.07 8.77
N TYR A 132 -11.25 15.94 8.77
CA TYR A 132 -10.48 16.02 10.00
C TYR A 132 -9.94 17.43 10.31
N ASN A 133 -10.14 18.41 9.42
CA ASN A 133 -9.58 19.75 9.51
C ASN A 133 -8.05 19.72 9.68
N ILE A 134 -7.38 19.00 8.79
CA ILE A 134 -5.92 18.92 8.72
C ILE A 134 -5.48 19.04 7.26
N PRO A 135 -4.50 19.91 6.93
CA PRO A 135 -4.01 20.05 5.56
C PRO A 135 -3.52 18.74 4.94
N PHE A 136 -3.86 18.54 3.67
CA PHE A 136 -3.26 17.50 2.84
C PHE A 136 -2.11 18.10 2.04
N TYR A 137 -0.90 17.60 2.28
CA TYR A 137 0.26 17.93 1.47
C TYR A 137 0.24 17.04 0.21
N TYR A 138 -0.18 17.63 -0.91
CA TYR A 138 -0.18 16.98 -2.21
C TYR A 138 1.15 17.18 -2.93
N TYR A 139 1.71 16.09 -3.46
CA TYR A 139 2.81 16.10 -4.40
C TYR A 139 2.68 14.90 -5.34
N ASP A 140 2.96 15.09 -6.63
CA ASP A 140 2.96 14.00 -7.60
C ASP A 140 4.32 13.30 -7.62
N PHE A 141 4.47 12.26 -6.81
CA PHE A 141 5.75 11.55 -6.66
C PHE A 141 6.07 10.60 -7.82
N ARG A 142 5.20 10.48 -8.84
CA ARG A 142 5.41 9.57 -9.98
C ARG A 142 6.61 9.96 -10.85
N GLU A 143 7.05 11.21 -10.79
CA GLU A 143 8.25 11.69 -11.48
C GLU A 143 9.51 10.93 -11.03
N GLY A 144 9.61 10.57 -9.75
CA GLY A 144 10.73 9.83 -9.18
C GLY A 144 10.56 8.32 -9.19
N TRP A 145 9.63 7.79 -10.00
CA TRP A 145 9.35 6.35 -10.04
C TRP A 145 10.60 5.51 -10.24
N GLN A 146 11.44 5.85 -11.23
CA GLN A 146 12.65 5.09 -11.51
C GLN A 146 13.68 5.22 -10.38
N ASN A 147 13.88 6.43 -9.85
CA ASN A 147 14.80 6.68 -8.74
C ASN A 147 14.42 5.86 -7.50
N GLY A 148 13.13 5.81 -7.13
CA GLY A 148 12.67 4.98 -6.02
C GLY A 148 12.88 3.48 -6.26
N ILE A 149 12.78 3.02 -7.51
CA ILE A 149 13.09 1.64 -7.88
C ILE A 149 14.57 1.33 -7.68
N ASP A 150 15.46 2.18 -8.16
CA ASP A 150 16.89 1.90 -8.13
C ASP A 150 17.43 1.95 -6.70
N ILE A 151 17.03 2.96 -5.92
CA ILE A 151 17.36 3.04 -4.49
C ILE A 151 16.78 1.83 -3.71
N SER A 152 15.56 1.37 -4.05
CA SER A 152 15.01 0.18 -3.38
C SER A 152 15.83 -1.09 -3.61
N LYS A 153 16.53 -1.20 -4.76
CA LYS A 153 17.44 -2.32 -5.04
C LYS A 153 18.75 -2.15 -4.29
N GLU A 154 19.32 -0.93 -4.30
CA GLU A 154 20.56 -0.61 -3.59
C GLU A 154 20.46 -0.86 -2.09
N LEU A 155 19.30 -0.55 -1.51
CA LEU A 155 19.00 -0.78 -0.10
C LEU A 155 18.45 -2.19 0.21
N GLU A 156 18.40 -3.08 -0.79
CA GLU A 156 17.89 -4.45 -0.68
C GLU A 156 16.49 -4.55 -0.03
N ILE A 157 15.66 -3.53 -0.27
CA ILE A 157 14.31 -3.49 0.31
C ILE A 157 13.43 -4.51 -0.39
N TYR A 158 12.64 -5.27 0.38
CA TYR A 158 11.65 -6.19 -0.18
C TYR A 158 10.70 -5.48 -1.16
N ARG A 159 10.62 -6.01 -2.39
CA ARG A 159 9.76 -5.49 -3.46
C ARG A 159 8.64 -6.45 -3.77
N GLN A 160 7.42 -6.03 -3.46
CA GLN A 160 6.19 -6.71 -3.81
C GLN A 160 5.91 -6.66 -5.32
N ASN A 161 5.15 -7.62 -5.82
CA ASN A 161 4.72 -7.71 -7.22
C ASN A 161 3.19 -7.60 -7.42
N TYR A 162 2.47 -7.17 -6.40
CA TYR A 162 1.02 -6.95 -6.40
C TYR A 162 0.64 -5.92 -5.33
N CYS A 163 -0.61 -5.43 -5.33
CA CYS A 163 -1.05 -4.38 -4.40
C CYS A 163 -1.06 -4.84 -2.93
N GLY A 164 -1.11 -6.15 -2.68
CA GLY A 164 -1.16 -6.75 -1.35
C GLY A 164 -2.54 -7.28 -0.97
N CYS A 165 -3.62 -6.84 -1.62
CA CYS A 165 -4.95 -7.38 -1.30
C CYS A 165 -5.24 -8.70 -1.99
N ILE A 166 -6.12 -9.51 -1.38
CA ILE A 166 -6.55 -10.82 -1.89
C ILE A 166 -7.09 -10.74 -3.32
N TYR A 167 -7.79 -9.66 -3.68
CA TYR A 167 -8.31 -9.47 -5.03
C TYR A 167 -7.19 -9.22 -6.04
N SER A 168 -6.16 -8.44 -5.66
CA SER A 168 -4.99 -8.24 -6.51
C SER A 168 -4.11 -9.49 -6.61
N GLU A 169 -4.18 -10.38 -5.61
CA GLU A 169 -3.57 -11.70 -5.66
C GLU A 169 -4.33 -12.62 -6.63
N GLU A 170 -5.67 -12.63 -6.55
CA GLU A 170 -6.52 -13.32 -7.52
C GLU A 170 -6.26 -12.85 -8.95
N ASP A 171 -6.29 -11.54 -9.21
CA ASP A 171 -6.01 -10.96 -10.54
C ASP A 171 -4.69 -11.49 -11.14
N ARG A 172 -3.66 -11.60 -10.28
CA ARG A 172 -2.33 -12.05 -10.68
C ARG A 172 -2.29 -13.54 -11.03
N PHE A 173 -3.05 -14.37 -10.33
CA PHE A 173 -3.01 -15.82 -10.48
C PHE A 173 -4.14 -16.40 -11.33
N LEU A 174 -5.23 -15.68 -11.58
CA LEU A 174 -6.43 -16.21 -12.26
C LEU A 174 -6.09 -16.87 -13.62
N SER A 175 -5.25 -16.21 -14.42
CA SER A 175 -4.78 -16.74 -15.71
C SER A 175 -3.77 -17.90 -15.60
N GLN A 176 -3.11 -18.03 -14.45
CA GLN A 176 -2.16 -19.09 -14.15
C GLN A 176 -2.86 -20.31 -13.56
N LEU A 177 -3.93 -20.14 -12.79
CA LEU A 177 -4.70 -21.24 -12.21
C LEU A 177 -5.22 -22.16 -13.32
N SER A 178 -5.85 -21.58 -14.35
CA SER A 178 -6.34 -22.37 -15.49
C SER A 178 -5.23 -23.12 -16.20
N LYS A 179 -4.10 -22.46 -16.52
CA LYS A 179 -2.98 -23.09 -17.26
C LYS A 179 -2.18 -24.09 -16.43
N LYS A 180 -1.85 -23.75 -15.19
CA LYS A 180 -1.01 -24.57 -14.28
C LYS A 180 -1.75 -25.83 -13.85
N TYR A 181 -3.06 -25.73 -13.64
CA TYR A 181 -3.86 -26.87 -13.24
C TYR A 181 -4.53 -27.58 -14.41
N ALA A 182 -4.67 -27.00 -15.61
CA ALA A 182 -5.27 -27.69 -16.77
C ALA A 182 -4.65 -29.06 -17.01
N LYS A 183 -3.31 -29.12 -17.17
CA LYS A 183 -2.60 -30.39 -17.36
C LYS A 183 -2.80 -31.35 -16.18
N LYS A 184 -2.79 -30.84 -14.95
CA LYS A 184 -2.98 -31.65 -13.74
C LYS A 184 -4.43 -32.16 -13.62
N TYR A 185 -5.41 -31.39 -14.06
CA TYR A 185 -6.81 -31.80 -14.14
C TYR A 185 -7.00 -32.88 -15.21
N GLU A 186 -6.37 -32.73 -16.37
CA GLU A 186 -6.33 -33.77 -17.42
C GLU A 186 -5.73 -35.07 -16.87
N GLU A 187 -4.53 -35.02 -16.27
CA GLU A 187 -3.86 -36.18 -15.65
C GLU A 187 -4.72 -36.85 -14.56
N ILE A 188 -5.39 -36.06 -13.72
CA ILE A 188 -6.29 -36.57 -12.68
C ILE A 188 -7.51 -37.27 -13.31
N ASN A 189 -8.11 -36.66 -14.34
CA ASN A 189 -9.29 -37.22 -15.00
C ASN A 189 -8.93 -38.49 -15.77
N GLU A 190 -7.82 -38.51 -16.51
CA GLU A 190 -7.29 -39.71 -17.18
C GLU A 190 -7.06 -40.86 -16.19
N TYR A 191 -6.47 -40.58 -15.03
CA TYR A 191 -6.30 -41.58 -13.97
C TYR A 191 -7.64 -42.18 -13.53
N TYR A 192 -8.64 -41.34 -13.24
CA TYR A 192 -9.96 -41.82 -12.79
C TYR A 192 -10.79 -42.48 -13.91
N GLU A 193 -10.54 -42.15 -15.18
CA GLU A 193 -11.10 -42.87 -16.33
C GLU A 193 -10.45 -44.25 -16.52
N SER A 194 -9.15 -44.38 -16.26
CA SER A 194 -8.40 -45.64 -16.41
C SER A 194 -8.76 -46.73 -15.40
N ILE A 195 -9.41 -46.36 -14.30
CA ILE A 195 -9.85 -47.27 -13.23
C ILE A 195 -11.35 -47.58 -13.27
N LYS A 196 -12.07 -47.12 -14.31
CA LYS A 196 -13.44 -47.54 -14.63
C LYS A 196 -13.44 -48.73 -15.57
#